data_AF-K0T808-F1
#
_entry.id   AF-K0T808-F1
#
_cell.length_a   1.000
_cell.length_b   1.000
_cell.length_c   1.000
_cell.angle_alpha   90.00
_cell.angle_beta   90.00
_cell.angle_gamma   90.00
#
_symmetry.space_group_name_H-M   'P 1'
#
loop_
_entity.id
_entity.type
_entity.pdbx_description
1 polymer ?
#
loop_
_entity_poly.entity_id
_entity_poly.type
_entity_poly.pdbx_seq_one_letter_code
_entity_poly.pdbx_strand_id
1 'polypeptide(L)'
;MNGGEMIRVQLIKVDVIMAVFNAEATVEASVRSAMHQVMPPNKSPASGMLDFDICVCCYNDASTDGSLELLKRLEKEFHSVEESASTGVLQTRLLIGSAQGGSLSRGAGYARNQAAKLRDEHETRPRSNSGTMHFICVLDSDDLMHETRIAEQTLAMLSMEGDQNKTLVGSQFERLPADSTEHYTRWANSLSDERLRLEQFRECTLVRNFLWNKIDGNLFISITCVQLQPTWFMARAWFEQLGGYVEAPPITLDKSEQSLKRTKTQLEAEDKVYKLIHPSELPALSAAANEGSRKRKRSTIKEASVDTIRLAEDTRFFYAHILNGGGMHLHRTATPLVTYRHRVGMSQSSSTPRRLLLKLRTKAWEDIVFNREDAWRAGFAIWGGGRDGKDFLKALSPSAAAKVVCFVDVDEKKIAQIKYYDNPDFGRRIPILHFTQLAKNLGVSSFGKIEKTCNKDTFNLTRPAVGENETRPSETRPSEIEPEVLHGLPVVVCVAMYRTNGALERNVASIGRVEGQNLWHIC
;
A
#
# COMPACT_ATOMS: atom_id res chain seq x y z
N MET A 1 47.19 -9.98 34.43
CA MET A 1 46.82 -9.80 33.01
C MET A 1 45.31 -9.87 32.94
N ASN A 2 44.63 -8.72 33.03
CA ASN A 2 43.19 -8.65 32.86
C ASN A 2 42.92 -8.61 31.36
N GLY A 3 42.27 -9.65 30.84
CA GLY A 3 41.82 -9.69 29.45
C GLY A 3 40.82 -8.57 29.23
N GLY A 4 41.24 -7.52 28.52
CA GLY A 4 40.34 -6.49 28.02
C GLY A 4 39.38 -7.13 27.03
N GLU A 5 38.10 -7.18 27.39
CA GLU A 5 37.03 -7.54 26.48
C GLU A 5 37.01 -6.47 25.39
N MET A 6 37.44 -6.82 24.16
CA MET A 6 37.34 -5.91 23.02
C MET A 6 35.87 -5.55 22.82
N ILE A 7 35.52 -4.27 23.01
CA ILE A 7 34.21 -3.74 22.66
C ILE A 7 33.99 -3.99 21.17
N ARG A 8 33.07 -4.91 20.83
CA ARG A 8 32.72 -5.18 19.44
C ARG A 8 31.87 -4.03 18.91
N VAL A 9 32.48 -3.19 18.08
CA VAL A 9 31.75 -2.19 17.30
C VAL A 9 30.99 -2.92 16.19
N GLN A 10 29.66 -2.75 16.16
CA GLN A 10 28.81 -3.29 15.11
C GLN A 10 28.67 -2.26 13.99
N LEU A 11 29.08 -2.67 12.78
CA LEU A 11 28.90 -1.87 11.58
C LEU A 11 27.45 -1.95 11.08
N ILE A 12 26.83 -0.81 10.89
CA ILE A 12 25.48 -0.63 10.34
C ILE A 12 25.60 0.09 9.00
N LYS A 13 25.29 -0.62 7.92
CA LYS A 13 25.14 -0.03 6.59
C LYS A 13 23.69 0.39 6.37
N VAL A 14 23.47 1.60 5.86
CA VAL A 14 22.14 2.07 5.47
C VAL A 14 22.19 2.66 4.06
N ASP A 15 21.32 2.18 3.19
CA ASP A 15 21.13 2.71 1.84
C ASP A 15 19.82 3.49 1.79
N VAL A 16 19.91 4.81 1.75
CA VAL A 16 18.77 5.67 1.48
C VAL A 16 18.53 5.66 -0.03
N ILE A 17 17.52 4.91 -0.49
CA ILE A 17 17.22 4.78 -1.92
C ILE A 17 16.22 5.84 -2.36
N MET A 18 16.59 6.61 -3.39
CA MET A 18 15.76 7.68 -3.95
C MET A 18 15.58 7.50 -5.45
N ALA A 19 14.32 7.38 -5.88
CA ALA A 19 13.93 7.47 -7.28
C ALA A 19 13.74 8.93 -7.68
N VAL A 20 14.47 9.38 -8.70
CA VAL A 20 14.43 10.76 -9.18
C VAL A 20 13.90 10.79 -10.61
N PHE A 21 12.76 11.46 -10.80
CA PHE A 21 12.22 11.79 -12.12
C PHE A 21 11.51 13.14 -12.02
N ASN A 22 12.00 14.13 -12.75
CA ASN A 22 11.42 15.47 -12.82
C ASN A 22 11.16 16.11 -11.44
N ALA A 23 12.21 16.15 -10.62
CA ALA A 23 12.17 16.61 -9.24
C ALA A 23 13.04 17.86 -9.01
N GLU A 24 13.31 18.67 -10.03
CA GLU A 24 14.24 19.81 -9.96
C GLU A 24 13.94 20.74 -8.78
N ALA A 25 12.65 21.05 -8.55
CA ALA A 25 12.21 21.95 -7.48
C ALA A 25 12.34 21.38 -6.06
N THR A 26 12.56 20.07 -5.90
CA THR A 26 12.45 19.40 -4.60
C THR A 26 13.66 18.57 -4.22
N VAL A 27 14.35 17.98 -5.20
CA VAL A 27 15.41 16.98 -5.01
C VAL A 27 16.56 17.50 -4.16
N GLU A 28 16.92 18.77 -4.30
CA GLU A 28 18.00 19.36 -3.51
C GLU A 28 17.70 19.35 -2.01
N ALA A 29 16.50 19.78 -1.60
CA ALA A 29 16.11 19.74 -0.20
C ALA A 29 16.01 18.30 0.33
N SER A 30 15.50 17.38 -0.49
CA SER A 30 15.38 15.96 -0.15
C SER A 30 16.75 15.33 0.10
N VAL A 31 17.71 15.51 -0.83
CA VAL A 31 19.09 15.00 -0.71
C VAL A 31 19.80 15.62 0.49
N ARG A 32 19.73 16.95 0.66
CA ARG A 32 20.36 17.62 1.81
C ARG A 32 19.81 17.11 3.14
N SER A 33 18.50 16.86 3.24
CA SER A 33 17.89 16.29 4.44
C SER A 33 18.34 14.86 4.74
N ALA A 34 18.57 14.05 3.70
CA ALA A 34 19.08 12.68 3.84
C ALA A 34 20.58 12.64 4.17
N MET A 35 21.36 13.62 3.70
CA MET A 35 22.78 13.76 4.02
C MET A 35 23.01 14.31 5.44
N HIS A 36 22.05 15.05 6.00
CA HIS A 36 22.15 15.56 7.37
C HIS A 36 21.45 14.62 8.36
N GLN A 37 22.21 13.66 8.90
CA GLN A 37 21.69 12.70 9.89
C GLN A 37 22.53 12.74 11.17
N VAL A 38 21.86 12.61 12.32
CA VAL A 38 22.47 12.76 13.65
C VAL A 38 21.97 11.68 14.60
N MET A 39 22.78 11.40 15.63
CA MET A 39 22.34 10.54 16.74
C MET A 39 21.40 11.32 17.68
N PRO A 40 20.28 10.71 18.14
CA PRO A 40 19.38 11.37 19.08
C PRO A 40 20.07 11.66 20.42
N PRO A 41 19.88 12.86 21.03
CA PRO A 41 20.57 13.25 22.27
C PRO A 41 20.34 12.31 23.45
N ASN A 42 19.16 11.70 23.53
CA ASN A 42 18.72 10.85 24.64
C ASN A 42 18.87 9.34 24.36
N LYS A 43 19.41 8.98 23.19
CA LYS A 43 19.63 7.60 22.77
C LYS A 43 21.05 7.41 22.27
N SER A 44 22.01 8.11 22.89
CA SER A 44 23.38 7.65 22.82
C SER A 44 23.38 6.20 23.29
N PRO A 45 23.85 5.24 22.48
CA PRO A 45 24.28 3.95 23.00
C PRO A 45 25.31 4.24 24.10
N ALA A 46 25.85 3.21 24.76
CA ALA A 46 27.22 3.38 25.23
C ALA A 46 28.05 3.83 23.99
N SER A 47 28.32 5.14 23.91
CA SER A 47 28.70 5.84 22.68
C SER A 47 30.02 5.25 22.22
N GLY A 48 29.99 4.39 21.21
CA GLY A 48 31.15 3.59 20.79
C GLY A 48 30.85 2.17 20.33
N MET A 49 29.62 1.66 20.42
CA MET A 49 29.30 0.28 20.01
C MET A 49 28.68 0.14 18.61
N LEU A 50 28.19 1.22 17.99
CA LEU A 50 27.63 1.22 16.63
C LEU A 50 28.44 2.16 15.73
N ASP A 51 28.76 1.71 14.53
CA ASP A 51 29.40 2.49 13.48
C ASP A 51 28.47 2.55 12.26
N PHE A 52 28.20 3.75 11.75
CA PHE A 52 27.23 3.96 10.67
C PHE A 52 27.95 4.29 9.36
N ASP A 53 27.66 3.50 8.32
CA ASP A 53 28.09 3.74 6.94
C ASP A 53 26.85 3.98 6.08
N ILE A 54 26.50 5.25 5.90
CA ILE A 54 25.26 5.66 5.23
C ILE A 54 25.56 6.09 3.80
N CYS A 55 24.83 5.52 2.84
CA CYS A 55 24.82 5.97 1.45
C CYS A 55 23.45 6.54 1.09
N VAL A 56 23.43 7.78 0.61
CA VAL A 56 22.27 8.35 -0.08
C VAL A 56 22.42 8.03 -1.57
N CYS A 57 21.61 7.09 -2.04
CA CYS A 57 21.66 6.51 -3.37
C CYS A 57 20.53 7.10 -4.24
N CYS A 58 20.86 8.05 -5.11
CA CYS A 58 19.89 8.67 -6.00
C CYS A 58 20.03 8.10 -7.42
N TYR A 59 18.95 7.60 -8.00
CA TYR A 59 18.93 7.20 -9.41
C TYR A 59 18.01 8.10 -10.22
N ASN A 60 18.59 8.80 -11.20
CA ASN A 60 17.88 9.63 -12.17
C ASN A 60 17.31 8.78 -13.31
N ASP A 61 15.99 8.63 -13.35
CA ASP A 61 15.27 7.82 -14.33
C ASP A 61 14.87 8.62 -15.57
N ALA A 62 15.88 9.18 -16.24
CA ALA A 62 15.71 9.98 -17.46
C ALA A 62 14.83 11.24 -17.27
N SER A 63 15.10 12.00 -16.21
CA SER A 63 14.49 13.34 -16.04
C SER A 63 14.72 14.22 -17.25
N THR A 64 13.72 15.04 -17.57
CA THR A 64 13.71 16.01 -18.67
C THR A 64 13.90 17.45 -18.18
N ASP A 65 13.92 17.66 -16.87
CA ASP A 65 14.19 18.93 -16.20
C ASP A 65 15.65 18.99 -15.66
N GLY A 66 15.99 20.02 -14.88
CA GLY A 66 17.34 20.20 -14.32
C GLY A 66 17.73 19.24 -13.19
N SER A 67 16.97 18.17 -12.92
CA SER A 67 17.21 17.26 -11.80
C SER A 67 18.61 16.63 -11.82
N LEU A 68 19.09 16.19 -12.99
CA LEU A 68 20.37 15.50 -13.11
C LEU A 68 21.55 16.47 -12.87
N GLU A 69 21.45 17.68 -13.39
CA GLU A 69 22.44 18.75 -13.19
C GLU A 69 22.56 19.12 -11.71
N LEU A 70 21.42 19.22 -11.02
CA LEU A 70 21.38 19.45 -9.57
C LEU A 70 22.03 18.32 -8.79
N LEU A 71 21.72 17.05 -9.11
CA LEU A 71 22.34 15.89 -8.46
C LEU A 71 23.87 15.88 -8.64
N LYS A 72 24.36 16.13 -9.87
CA LYS A 72 25.79 16.23 -10.15
C LYS A 72 26.47 17.38 -9.42
N ARG A 73 25.77 18.50 -9.23
CA ARG A 73 26.27 19.63 -8.44
C ARG A 73 26.40 19.25 -6.97
N LEU A 74 25.39 18.60 -6.40
CA LEU A 74 25.40 18.13 -5.01
C LEU A 74 26.48 17.07 -4.78
N GLU A 75 26.67 16.15 -5.71
CA GLU A 75 27.74 15.13 -5.64
C GLU A 75 29.12 15.79 -5.52
N LYS A 76 29.41 16.81 -6.33
CA LYS A 76 30.66 17.58 -6.24
C LYS A 76 30.77 18.34 -4.92
N GLU A 77 29.68 18.95 -4.47
CA GLU A 77 29.63 19.69 -3.21
C GLU A 77 29.98 18.77 -2.03
N PHE A 78 29.27 17.66 -1.87
CA PHE A 78 29.49 16.71 -0.77
C PHE A 78 30.81 15.93 -0.88
N HIS A 79 31.37 15.77 -2.08
CA HIS A 79 32.73 15.22 -2.24
C HIS A 79 33.83 16.19 -1.80
N SER A 80 33.58 17.50 -1.88
CA SER A 80 34.57 18.55 -1.57
C SER A 80 34.64 18.96 -0.10
N VAL A 81 33.70 18.50 0.72
CA VAL A 81 33.68 18.80 2.16
C VAL A 81 34.63 17.85 2.88
N GLU A 82 35.78 18.37 3.33
CA GLU A 82 36.63 17.65 4.29
C GLU A 82 35.91 17.52 5.63
N GLU A 83 35.81 16.29 6.13
CA GLU A 83 35.10 15.94 7.36
C GLU A 83 35.70 16.64 8.58
N SER A 84 35.05 17.70 9.05
CA SER A 84 35.15 18.08 10.45
C SER A 84 34.20 17.21 11.26
N ALA A 85 34.75 16.22 11.96
CA ALA A 85 34.01 15.34 12.86
C ALA A 85 33.38 16.16 14.00
N SER A 86 32.18 16.69 13.76
CA SER A 86 31.35 17.24 14.82
C SER A 86 30.72 16.07 15.58
N THR A 87 30.83 16.11 16.90
CA THR A 87 30.31 15.06 17.77
C THR A 87 28.80 14.91 17.57
N GLY A 88 28.35 13.75 17.07
CA GLY A 88 26.94 13.40 16.95
C GLY A 88 26.37 13.38 15.52
N VAL A 89 27.08 13.91 14.52
CA VAL A 89 26.68 13.81 13.11
C VAL A 89 27.15 12.49 12.52
N LEU A 90 26.25 11.79 11.83
CA LEU A 90 26.54 10.52 11.16
C LEU A 90 27.22 10.77 9.81
N GLN A 91 28.21 9.94 9.49
CA GLN A 91 28.91 10.03 8.21
C GLN A 91 28.00 9.53 7.08
N THR A 92 27.80 10.36 6.06
CA THR A 92 26.96 10.06 4.89
C THR A 92 27.72 10.30 3.60
N ARG A 93 27.48 9.47 2.58
CA ARG A 93 28.02 9.62 1.23
C ARG A 93 26.91 9.68 0.20
N LEU A 94 27.03 10.55 -0.79
CA LEU A 94 26.09 10.65 -1.91
C LEU A 94 26.60 9.82 -3.10
N LEU A 95 25.74 8.96 -3.64
CA LEU A 95 25.98 8.17 -4.84
C LEU A 95 24.91 8.45 -5.88
N ILE A 96 25.31 8.83 -7.10
CA ILE A 96 24.39 9.17 -8.18
C ILE A 96 24.48 8.16 -9.33
N GLY A 97 23.35 7.54 -9.67
CA GLY A 97 23.13 6.80 -10.90
C GLY A 97 22.24 7.56 -11.87
N SER A 98 22.34 7.28 -13.16
CA SER A 98 21.43 7.84 -14.16
C SER A 98 21.16 6.86 -15.29
N ALA A 99 19.93 6.89 -15.81
CA ALA A 99 19.62 6.28 -17.10
C ALA A 99 20.51 6.86 -18.20
N GLN A 100 20.76 6.06 -19.25
CA GLN A 100 21.54 6.48 -20.42
C GLN A 100 20.83 7.63 -21.14
N GLY A 101 21.60 8.59 -21.68
CA GLY A 101 21.06 9.72 -22.42
C GLY A 101 20.15 9.27 -23.58
N GLY A 102 18.98 9.89 -23.70
CA GLY A 102 17.97 9.53 -24.70
C GLY A 102 17.06 8.35 -24.34
N SER A 103 17.25 7.72 -23.16
CA SER A 103 16.32 6.72 -22.65
C SER A 103 15.00 7.34 -22.21
N LEU A 104 13.94 6.53 -22.19
CA LEU A 104 12.66 6.89 -21.57
C LEU A 104 12.65 6.45 -20.10
N SER A 105 11.90 7.17 -19.26
CA SER A 105 11.65 6.77 -17.88
C SER A 105 10.99 5.39 -17.81
N ARG A 106 11.49 4.57 -16.88
CA ARG A 106 11.00 3.21 -16.62
C ARG A 106 10.18 3.10 -15.32
N GLY A 107 9.98 4.21 -14.62
CA GLY A 107 9.13 4.34 -13.44
C GLY A 107 9.91 4.20 -12.12
N ALA A 108 9.27 4.60 -11.02
CA ALA A 108 9.92 4.68 -9.71
C ALA A 108 10.37 3.31 -9.19
N GLY A 109 9.62 2.23 -9.46
CA GLY A 109 10.07 0.87 -9.12
C GLY A 109 11.42 0.50 -9.75
N TYR A 110 11.61 0.80 -11.04
CA TYR A 110 12.91 0.61 -11.70
C TYR A 110 14.00 1.47 -11.06
N ALA A 111 13.73 2.76 -10.89
CA ALA A 111 14.69 3.70 -10.33
C ALA A 111 15.13 3.31 -8.91
N ARG A 112 14.21 2.86 -8.05
CA ARG A 112 14.53 2.36 -6.70
C ARG A 112 15.38 1.09 -6.74
N ASN A 113 15.09 0.16 -7.65
CA ASN A 113 15.93 -1.03 -7.85
C ASN A 113 17.34 -0.69 -8.34
N GLN A 114 17.51 0.35 -9.18
CA GLN A 114 18.83 0.80 -9.60
C GLN A 114 19.56 1.54 -8.48
N ALA A 115 18.87 2.42 -7.74
CA ALA A 115 19.42 3.10 -6.56
C ALA A 115 19.96 2.09 -5.52
N ALA A 116 19.24 0.99 -5.32
CA ALA A 116 19.67 -0.10 -4.44
C ALA A 116 21.01 -0.73 -4.87
N LYS A 117 21.40 -0.69 -6.14
CA LYS A 117 22.65 -1.31 -6.63
C LYS A 117 23.86 -0.39 -6.55
N LEU A 118 23.66 0.92 -6.36
CA LEU A 118 24.73 1.92 -6.48
C LEU A 118 25.87 1.69 -5.48
N ARG A 119 25.57 1.28 -4.23
CA ARG A 119 26.62 0.94 -3.27
C ARG A 119 27.49 -0.20 -3.78
N ASP A 120 26.89 -1.28 -4.26
CA ASP A 120 27.59 -2.49 -4.71
C ASP A 120 28.47 -2.20 -5.92
N GLU A 121 28.00 -1.33 -6.83
CA GLU A 121 28.76 -0.88 -8.01
C GLU A 121 29.99 -0.04 -7.62
N HIS A 122 29.91 0.68 -6.49
CA HIS A 122 30.97 1.57 -6.01
C HIS A 122 31.93 0.90 -5.02
N GLU A 123 31.51 -0.17 -4.34
CA GLU A 123 32.32 -0.96 -3.41
C GLU A 123 33.06 -2.09 -4.15
N THR A 124 34.35 -1.89 -4.44
CA THR A 124 35.20 -2.86 -5.17
C THR A 124 35.57 -4.13 -4.38
N ARG A 125 35.23 -4.21 -3.09
CA ARG A 125 35.42 -5.41 -2.26
C ARG A 125 34.26 -5.56 -1.27
N PRO A 126 33.57 -6.72 -1.23
CA PRO A 126 32.62 -6.99 -0.17
C PRO A 126 33.38 -7.08 1.16
N ARG A 127 33.17 -6.10 2.05
CA ARG A 127 33.51 -6.26 3.47
C ARG A 127 32.52 -7.25 4.09
N SER A 128 32.73 -8.53 3.84
CA SER A 128 32.04 -9.60 4.56
C SER A 128 32.63 -9.67 5.97
N ASN A 129 32.10 -8.85 6.87
CA ASN A 129 32.28 -9.04 8.30
C ASN A 129 31.04 -9.77 8.83
N SER A 130 31.26 -10.95 9.41
CA SER A 130 30.26 -11.65 10.21
C SER A 130 29.83 -10.73 11.35
N GLY A 131 28.67 -10.06 11.21
CA GLY A 131 28.14 -9.10 12.17
C GLY A 131 27.67 -7.76 11.60
N THR A 132 27.96 -7.45 10.33
CA THR A 132 27.44 -6.23 9.66
C THR A 132 25.94 -6.35 9.43
N MET A 133 25.18 -5.34 9.88
CA MET A 133 23.77 -5.19 9.51
C MET A 133 23.66 -4.25 8.32
N HIS A 134 22.74 -4.53 7.39
CA HIS A 134 22.55 -3.73 6.19
C HIS A 134 21.07 -3.49 5.96
N PHE A 135 20.68 -2.22 5.90
CA PHE A 135 19.31 -1.77 5.79
C PHE A 135 19.07 -0.91 4.55
N ILE A 136 17.84 -0.96 4.05
CA ILE A 136 17.28 -0.07 3.04
C ILE A 136 16.35 0.92 3.73
N CYS A 137 16.54 2.20 3.45
CA CYS A 137 15.68 3.29 3.88
C CYS A 137 15.08 3.96 2.63
N VAL A 138 13.76 3.97 2.49
CA VAL A 138 13.10 4.58 1.33
C VAL A 138 12.87 6.07 1.58
N LEU A 139 13.18 6.92 0.60
CA LEU A 139 12.83 8.35 0.61
C LEU A 139 12.43 8.77 -0.81
N ASP A 140 11.30 9.46 -0.95
CA ASP A 140 10.91 10.02 -2.25
C ASP A 140 11.68 11.31 -2.54
N SER A 141 11.91 11.59 -3.83
CA SER A 141 12.68 12.76 -4.28
C SER A 141 12.00 14.10 -4.01
N ASP A 142 10.76 14.08 -3.53
CA ASP A 142 10.01 15.23 -3.07
C ASP A 142 9.66 15.23 -1.59
N ASP A 143 10.26 14.38 -0.76
CA ASP A 143 10.05 14.39 0.69
C ASP A 143 11.27 14.89 1.47
N LEU A 144 11.07 15.19 2.76
CA LEU A 144 12.17 15.56 3.66
C LEU A 144 12.33 14.51 4.74
N MET A 145 13.59 14.09 4.94
CA MET A 145 14.00 13.23 6.05
C MET A 145 14.32 14.08 7.28
N HIS A 146 13.79 13.73 8.45
CA HIS A 146 14.21 14.37 9.70
C HIS A 146 15.56 13.81 10.15
N GLU A 147 16.33 14.64 10.84
CA GLU A 147 17.75 14.41 11.15
C GLU A 147 18.04 13.14 11.96
N THR A 148 17.08 12.64 12.76
CA THR A 148 17.28 11.43 13.58
C THR A 148 16.73 10.15 12.96
N ARG A 149 16.11 10.21 11.76
CA ARG A 149 15.34 9.09 11.19
C ARG A 149 16.13 7.79 11.12
N ILE A 150 17.33 7.84 10.52
CA ILE A 150 18.14 6.64 10.30
C ILE A 150 18.51 5.99 11.64
N ALA A 151 18.96 6.79 12.60
CA ALA A 151 19.32 6.30 13.92
C ALA A 151 18.10 5.71 14.65
N GLU A 152 16.97 6.42 14.67
CA GLU A 152 15.74 6.00 15.34
C GLU A 152 15.18 4.68 14.77
N GLN A 153 15.05 4.56 13.45
CA GLN A 153 14.54 3.33 12.83
C GLN A 153 15.54 2.16 12.93
N THR A 154 16.85 2.44 12.89
CA THR A 154 17.89 1.42 13.14
C THR A 154 17.78 0.89 14.56
N LEU A 155 17.72 1.76 15.56
CA LEU A 155 17.61 1.35 16.96
C LEU A 155 16.31 0.57 17.23
N ALA A 156 15.20 1.00 16.62
CA ALA A 156 13.95 0.23 16.66
C ALA A 156 14.14 -1.17 16.05
N MET A 157 14.79 -1.27 14.89
CA MET A 157 15.10 -2.55 14.24
C MET A 157 15.93 -3.47 15.13
N LEU A 158 17.01 -2.95 15.74
CA LEU A 158 17.92 -3.72 16.61
C LEU A 158 17.28 -4.13 17.94
N SER A 159 16.21 -3.44 18.36
CA SER A 159 15.48 -3.77 19.59
C SER A 159 14.49 -4.93 19.43
N MET A 160 14.23 -5.39 18.19
CA MET A 160 13.27 -6.45 17.92
C MET A 160 13.91 -7.84 18.06
N GLU A 161 13.32 -8.69 18.89
CA GLU A 161 13.75 -10.08 19.04
C GLU A 161 13.27 -10.94 17.84
N GLY A 162 14.19 -11.57 17.12
CA GLY A 162 13.90 -12.62 16.14
C GLY A 162 13.42 -12.20 14.75
N ASP A 163 12.61 -11.14 14.62
CA ASP A 163 11.92 -10.78 13.37
C ASP A 163 12.51 -9.58 12.60
N GLN A 164 13.59 -8.97 13.11
CA GLN A 164 14.22 -7.79 12.49
C GLN A 164 14.66 -8.00 11.03
N ASN A 165 14.96 -9.23 10.63
CA ASN A 165 15.39 -9.55 9.27
C ASN A 165 14.25 -9.64 8.26
N LYS A 166 12.98 -9.62 8.69
CA LYS A 166 11.80 -9.72 7.82
C LYS A 166 10.74 -8.67 8.14
N THR A 167 11.09 -7.68 8.97
CA THR A 167 10.17 -6.63 9.40
C THR A 167 10.32 -5.39 8.54
N LEU A 168 9.18 -4.83 8.14
CA LEU A 168 9.06 -3.52 7.54
C LEU A 168 8.76 -2.50 8.64
N VAL A 169 9.74 -1.67 8.97
CA VAL A 169 9.59 -0.60 9.96
C VAL A 169 9.17 0.69 9.25
N GLY A 170 8.00 1.22 9.61
CA GLY A 170 7.57 2.56 9.26
C GLY A 170 7.80 3.54 10.41
N SER A 171 7.50 4.82 10.16
CA SER A 171 7.54 5.86 11.19
C SER A 171 6.32 6.77 11.11
N GLN A 172 6.09 7.56 12.15
CA GLN A 172 5.18 8.69 12.05
C GLN A 172 5.72 9.72 11.04
N PHE A 173 4.80 10.35 10.31
CA PHE A 173 5.11 11.39 9.32
C PHE A 173 4.19 12.60 9.51
N GLU A 174 4.62 13.74 9.02
CA GLU A 174 3.80 14.95 8.88
C GLU A 174 3.67 15.33 7.40
N ARG A 175 2.82 16.30 7.09
CA ARG A 175 2.62 16.78 5.72
C ARG A 175 2.96 18.23 5.58
N LEU A 176 3.42 18.59 4.38
CA LEU A 176 3.59 19.98 3.97
C LEU A 176 2.75 20.22 2.70
N PRO A 177 1.74 21.10 2.73
CA PRO A 177 1.24 21.83 3.90
C PRO A 177 0.50 20.90 4.89
N ALA A 178 0.45 21.31 6.16
CA ALA A 178 -0.04 20.46 7.28
C ALA A 178 -1.52 20.09 7.19
N ASP A 179 -2.32 20.92 6.52
CA ASP A 179 -3.75 20.71 6.29
C ASP A 179 -4.05 19.71 5.16
N SER A 180 -3.05 19.37 4.35
CA SER A 180 -3.19 18.38 3.29
C SER A 180 -3.59 17.03 3.88
N THR A 181 -4.83 16.58 3.66
CA THR A 181 -5.31 15.26 4.10
C THR A 181 -5.11 14.96 5.60
N GLU A 182 -5.22 15.99 6.46
CA GLU A 182 -4.91 15.92 7.91
C GLU A 182 -5.51 14.71 8.64
N HIS A 183 -6.76 14.35 8.34
CA HIS A 183 -7.44 13.19 8.94
C HIS A 183 -6.68 11.87 8.72
N TYR A 184 -6.01 11.71 7.57
CA TYR A 184 -5.20 10.53 7.29
C TYR A 184 -3.87 10.55 7.99
N THR A 185 -3.20 11.69 8.05
CA THR A 185 -1.97 11.82 8.83
C THR A 185 -2.24 11.42 10.27
N ARG A 186 -3.33 11.94 10.86
CA ARG A 186 -3.77 11.57 12.22
C ARG A 186 -4.09 10.08 12.34
N TRP A 187 -4.88 9.54 11.41
CA TRP A 187 -5.24 8.12 11.41
C TRP A 187 -4.01 7.22 11.28
N ALA A 188 -3.16 7.43 10.27
CA ALA A 188 -1.98 6.61 10.01
C ALA A 188 -1.00 6.63 11.18
N ASN A 189 -0.75 7.81 11.76
CA ASN A 189 0.12 7.96 12.93
C ASN A 189 -0.48 7.33 14.21
N SER A 190 -1.79 7.04 14.25
CA SER A 190 -2.46 6.41 15.39
C SER A 190 -2.54 4.88 15.33
N LEU A 191 -2.21 4.25 14.21
CA LEU A 191 -2.37 2.80 14.02
C LEU A 191 -1.39 1.99 14.87
N SER A 192 -1.88 1.02 15.65
CA SER A 192 -1.01 -0.01 16.22
C SER A 192 -0.51 -0.99 15.13
N ASP A 193 0.51 -1.79 15.45
CA ASP A 193 1.02 -2.83 14.55
C ASP A 193 -0.06 -3.85 14.16
N GLU A 194 -0.92 -4.21 15.13
CA GLU A 194 -2.11 -5.04 14.88
C GLU A 194 -3.07 -4.36 13.88
N ARG A 195 -3.36 -3.07 14.06
CA ARG A 195 -4.24 -2.36 13.13
C ARG A 195 -3.60 -2.22 11.75
N LEU A 196 -2.29 -2.00 11.62
CA LEU A 196 -1.61 -2.01 10.32
C LEU A 196 -1.88 -3.32 9.58
N ARG A 197 -1.78 -4.46 10.28
CA ARG A 197 -2.11 -5.78 9.72
C ARG A 197 -3.57 -5.91 9.31
N LEU A 198 -4.51 -5.53 10.18
CA LEU A 198 -5.94 -5.67 9.90
C LEU A 198 -6.43 -4.76 8.76
N GLU A 199 -5.74 -3.64 8.55
CA GLU A 199 -6.08 -2.61 7.57
C GLU A 199 -5.44 -2.86 6.18
N GLN A 200 -4.66 -3.93 6.02
CA GLN A 200 -3.81 -4.18 4.86
C GLN A 200 -4.51 -4.22 3.50
N PHE A 201 -5.82 -4.50 3.43
CA PHE A 201 -6.59 -4.53 2.17
C PHE A 201 -7.47 -3.30 1.94
N ARG A 202 -7.40 -2.31 2.83
CA ARG A 202 -8.19 -1.09 2.71
C ARG A 202 -7.50 -0.08 1.81
N GLU A 203 -8.24 0.51 0.89
CA GLU A 203 -7.89 1.77 0.25
C GLU A 203 -8.20 2.86 1.27
N CYS A 204 -7.17 3.55 1.71
CA CYS A 204 -7.28 4.87 2.33
C CYS A 204 -7.79 5.90 1.32
N THR A 205 -9.02 5.68 0.87
CA THR A 205 -9.82 6.69 0.22
C THR A 205 -10.16 7.73 1.27
N LEU A 206 -9.35 8.77 1.36
CA LEU A 206 -9.80 10.02 1.94
C LEU A 206 -10.61 10.76 0.90
N VAL A 207 -11.90 10.51 0.91
CA VAL A 207 -12.82 11.39 0.20
C VAL A 207 -13.80 11.92 1.22
N ARG A 208 -13.58 13.20 1.56
CA ARG A 208 -14.54 14.24 1.95
C ARG A 208 -14.77 14.48 3.45
N ASN A 209 -14.28 15.65 3.90
CA ASN A 209 -15.09 16.64 4.62
C ASN A 209 -14.76 17.99 3.95
N PHE A 210 -15.63 18.51 3.08
CA PHE A 210 -16.50 19.66 3.40
C PHE A 210 -15.81 20.94 3.92
N LEU A 211 -14.52 21.14 3.62
CA LEU A 211 -13.92 22.47 3.45
C LEU A 211 -13.52 22.64 1.97
N TRP A 212 -14.55 22.65 1.12
CA TRP A 212 -14.52 23.42 -0.11
C TRP A 212 -14.51 24.89 0.30
N ASN A 213 -13.35 25.44 0.66
CA ASN A 213 -13.19 26.87 0.46
C ASN A 213 -13.08 27.07 -1.04
N LYS A 214 -14.11 27.73 -1.54
CA LYS A 214 -14.37 28.12 -2.92
C LYS A 214 -13.20 28.96 -3.45
N ILE A 215 -12.13 28.29 -3.85
CA ILE A 215 -11.07 28.84 -4.69
C ILE A 215 -10.85 27.81 -5.79
N ASP A 216 -11.30 28.16 -7.00
CA ASP A 216 -10.93 27.60 -8.30
C ASP A 216 -11.45 26.22 -8.75
N GLY A 217 -12.51 25.68 -8.14
CA GLY A 217 -13.40 24.74 -8.84
C GLY A 217 -12.86 23.34 -9.18
N ASN A 218 -11.69 22.95 -8.68
CA ASN A 218 -11.10 21.64 -8.99
C ASN A 218 -11.29 20.61 -7.86
N LEU A 219 -11.74 19.41 -8.24
CA LEU A 219 -11.93 18.25 -7.36
C LEU A 219 -10.60 17.46 -7.26
N PHE A 220 -9.99 17.43 -6.09
CA PHE A 220 -8.76 16.65 -5.87
C PHE A 220 -8.94 15.58 -4.81
N ILE A 221 -8.49 14.38 -5.15
CA ILE A 221 -8.44 13.22 -4.28
C ILE A 221 -7.03 12.64 -4.48
N SER A 222 -6.11 12.93 -3.56
CA SER A 222 -4.83 12.21 -3.47
C SER A 222 -5.06 10.98 -2.59
N ILE A 223 -5.02 9.81 -3.20
CA ILE A 223 -5.14 8.52 -2.52
C ILE A 223 -3.91 7.71 -2.84
N THR A 224 -3.00 7.61 -1.88
CA THR A 224 -2.06 6.51 -1.83
C THR A 224 -2.28 5.82 -0.50
N CYS A 225 -3.02 4.72 -0.56
CA CYS A 225 -2.92 3.71 0.47
C CYS A 225 -1.90 2.68 0.03
N VAL A 226 -0.71 2.79 0.61
CA VAL A 226 0.14 1.66 1.00
C VAL A 226 0.85 2.17 2.26
N GLN A 227 0.26 1.84 3.41
CA GLN A 227 0.42 2.55 4.69
C GLN A 227 1.89 2.84 5.03
N LEU A 228 2.36 4.07 4.81
CA LEU A 228 3.66 4.62 5.27
C LEU A 228 4.86 4.49 4.30
N GLN A 229 4.66 4.26 3.00
CA GLN A 229 5.77 4.00 2.05
C GLN A 229 6.95 5.01 2.01
N PRO A 230 6.81 6.35 2.20
CA PRO A 230 8.00 7.21 2.27
C PRO A 230 8.83 7.00 3.56
N THR A 231 8.33 6.21 4.51
CA THR A 231 8.97 5.93 5.81
C THR A 231 9.59 4.54 5.90
N TRP A 232 9.47 3.70 4.88
CA TRP A 232 9.88 2.29 4.95
C TRP A 232 11.37 2.13 5.23
N PHE A 233 11.67 1.27 6.20
CA PHE A 233 13.00 0.86 6.62
C PHE A 233 13.00 -0.66 6.83
N MET A 234 13.92 -1.38 6.18
CA MET A 234 13.94 -2.86 6.22
C MET A 234 15.35 -3.42 5.99
N ALA A 235 15.57 -4.69 6.33
CA ALA A 235 16.82 -5.38 5.99
C ALA A 235 17.02 -5.46 4.47
N ARG A 236 18.25 -5.17 4.00
CA ARG A 236 18.61 -5.28 2.59
C ARG A 236 18.42 -6.70 2.05
N ALA A 237 18.85 -7.71 2.81
CA ALA A 237 18.66 -9.11 2.44
C ALA A 237 17.18 -9.48 2.22
N TRP A 238 16.27 -8.86 2.96
CA TRP A 238 14.83 -9.06 2.78
C TRP A 238 14.30 -8.40 1.50
N PHE A 239 14.75 -7.18 1.20
CA PHE A 239 14.43 -6.51 -0.07
C PHE A 239 14.87 -7.37 -1.28
N GLU A 240 16.05 -7.97 -1.22
CA GLU A 240 16.56 -8.88 -2.26
C GLU A 240 15.78 -10.20 -2.32
N GLN A 241 15.46 -10.78 -1.16
CA GLN A 241 14.65 -12.00 -1.08
C GLN A 241 13.26 -11.81 -1.71
N LEU A 242 12.67 -10.62 -1.59
CA LEU A 242 11.41 -10.26 -2.23
C LEU A 242 11.55 -9.96 -3.74
N GLY A 243 12.77 -9.82 -4.26
CA GLY A 243 13.04 -9.51 -5.66
C GLY A 243 12.94 -8.02 -6.02
N GLY A 244 12.93 -7.14 -5.02
CA GLY A 244 12.79 -5.69 -5.21
C GLY A 244 11.43 -5.25 -5.75
N TYR A 245 11.36 -4.02 -6.27
CA TYR A 245 10.13 -3.48 -6.86
C TYR A 245 9.84 -4.12 -8.22
N VAL A 246 8.56 -4.28 -8.55
CA VAL A 246 8.15 -4.71 -9.90
C VAL A 246 8.46 -3.58 -10.89
N GLU A 247 9.23 -3.88 -11.93
CA GLU A 247 9.65 -2.92 -12.96
C GLU A 247 8.72 -2.93 -14.18
N ALA A 248 8.57 -1.78 -14.82
CA ALA A 248 7.90 -1.72 -16.11
C ALA A 248 8.77 -2.39 -17.18
N PRO A 249 8.15 -3.14 -18.12
CA PRO A 249 8.89 -3.68 -19.25
C PRO A 249 9.56 -2.54 -20.03
N PRO A 250 10.76 -2.78 -20.61
CA PRO A 250 11.42 -1.78 -21.43
C PRO A 250 10.52 -1.32 -22.58
N ILE A 251 10.38 0.00 -22.75
CA ILE A 251 9.67 0.56 -23.91
C ILE A 251 10.66 0.56 -25.08
N THR A 252 10.65 -0.48 -25.91
CA THR A 252 11.39 -0.48 -27.17
C THR A 252 10.61 0.35 -28.19
N LEU A 253 11.19 1.47 -28.63
CA LEU A 253 10.62 2.35 -29.67
C LEU A 253 10.70 1.75 -31.09
N ASP A 254 11.21 0.54 -31.25
CA ASP A 254 11.36 -0.08 -32.56
C ASP A 254 10.06 -0.78 -32.98
N LYS A 255 9.42 -0.25 -34.02
CA LYS A 255 8.21 -0.82 -34.67
C LYS A 255 8.55 -2.01 -35.58
N SER A 256 9.65 -2.71 -35.33
CA SER A 256 10.04 -3.90 -36.09
C SER A 256 10.05 -5.11 -35.18
N GLU A 257 9.49 -6.20 -35.70
CA GLU A 257 9.29 -7.49 -35.04
C GLU A 257 10.57 -8.03 -34.39
N GLN A 258 10.81 -7.70 -33.12
CA GLN A 258 11.58 -8.55 -32.23
C GLN A 258 10.63 -9.15 -31.20
N SER A 259 9.97 -10.21 -31.65
CA SER A 259 9.46 -11.27 -30.79
C SER A 259 10.40 -11.49 -29.61
N LEU A 260 9.89 -11.25 -28.40
CA LEU A 260 10.55 -11.55 -27.14
C LEU A 260 11.01 -13.01 -27.13
N LYS A 261 12.24 -13.27 -27.55
CA LYS A 261 12.93 -14.52 -27.21
C LYS A 261 13.44 -14.42 -25.77
N ARG A 262 12.52 -14.46 -24.81
CA ARG A 262 12.85 -14.69 -23.40
C ARG A 262 13.33 -16.12 -23.26
N THR A 263 14.48 -16.33 -22.62
CA THR A 263 15.01 -17.67 -22.37
C THR A 263 14.16 -18.37 -21.32
N LYS A 264 13.96 -19.68 -21.48
CA LYS A 264 13.20 -20.53 -20.54
C LYS A 264 13.68 -20.37 -19.08
N THR A 265 14.99 -20.17 -18.90
CA THR A 265 15.64 -19.93 -17.61
C THR A 265 15.27 -18.59 -16.96
N GLN A 266 15.00 -17.54 -17.74
CA GLN A 266 14.51 -16.25 -17.22
C GLN A 266 13.04 -16.34 -16.79
N LEU A 267 12.21 -17.04 -17.56
CA LEU A 267 10.80 -17.27 -17.22
C LEU A 267 10.67 -18.11 -15.93
N GLU A 268 11.49 -19.17 -15.80
CA GLU A 268 11.52 -20.03 -14.61
C GLU A 268 12.07 -19.33 -13.34
N ALA A 269 12.92 -18.31 -13.50
CA ALA A 269 13.39 -17.48 -12.40
C ALA A 269 12.39 -16.39 -12.00
N GLU A 270 11.67 -15.81 -12.96
CA GLU A 270 10.60 -14.83 -12.72
C GLU A 270 9.33 -15.46 -12.12
N ASP A 271 9.02 -16.71 -12.46
CA ASP A 271 7.87 -17.46 -11.91
C ASP A 271 7.98 -17.75 -10.39
N LYS A 272 9.19 -17.61 -9.82
CA LYS A 272 9.40 -17.78 -8.37
C LYS A 272 9.16 -16.52 -7.55
N VAL A 273 9.09 -15.35 -8.19
CA VAL A 273 8.89 -14.08 -7.50
C VAL A 273 7.43 -13.68 -7.62
N TYR A 274 6.74 -13.53 -6.49
CA TYR A 274 5.36 -13.08 -6.47
C TYR A 274 5.24 -11.65 -7.01
N LYS A 275 4.82 -11.49 -8.27
CA LYS A 275 4.63 -10.17 -8.91
C LYS A 275 3.19 -9.61 -8.77
N LEU A 276 2.34 -10.22 -7.92
CA LEU A 276 0.92 -9.87 -7.73
C LEU A 276 0.13 -9.69 -9.05
N ILE A 277 0.41 -10.41 -10.13
CA ILE A 277 -0.22 -10.10 -11.43
C ILE A 277 -1.69 -10.51 -11.40
N HIS A 278 -2.61 -9.56 -11.55
CA HIS A 278 -4.04 -9.88 -11.61
C HIS A 278 -4.36 -10.55 -12.96
N PRO A 279 -5.18 -11.63 -13.03
CA PRO A 279 -5.44 -12.35 -14.28
C PRO A 279 -5.94 -11.47 -15.43
N SER A 280 -6.67 -10.39 -15.13
CA SER A 280 -7.11 -9.42 -16.16
C SER A 280 -6.00 -8.59 -16.80
N GLU A 281 -4.77 -8.64 -16.26
CA GLU A 281 -3.58 -7.99 -16.84
C GLU A 281 -2.95 -8.88 -17.93
N LEU A 282 -3.21 -10.20 -17.93
CA LEU A 282 -2.68 -11.16 -18.90
C LEU A 282 -3.24 -11.00 -20.34
N PRO A 283 -4.55 -10.69 -20.57
CA PRO A 283 -5.09 -10.52 -21.91
C PRO A 283 -4.50 -9.35 -22.69
N ALA A 284 -3.95 -8.34 -21.99
CA ALA A 284 -3.28 -7.20 -22.62
C ALA A 284 -1.89 -7.55 -23.16
N LEU A 285 -1.28 -8.63 -22.67
CA LEU A 285 0.04 -9.10 -23.11
C LEU A 285 -0.06 -10.16 -24.24
N SER A 286 -1.16 -10.92 -24.32
CA SER A 286 -1.35 -11.96 -25.34
C SER A 286 -2.08 -11.49 -26.59
N ALA A 287 -2.87 -10.41 -26.52
CA ALA A 287 -3.61 -9.88 -27.69
C ALA A 287 -2.69 -9.27 -28.76
N ALA A 288 -1.43 -8.98 -28.44
CA ALA A 288 -0.44 -8.50 -29.41
C ALA A 288 0.17 -9.63 -30.29
N ALA A 289 -0.16 -10.90 -30.03
CA ALA A 289 0.49 -12.04 -30.68
C ALA A 289 -0.42 -12.92 -31.55
N ASN A 290 -1.73 -12.64 -31.63
CA ASN A 290 -2.64 -13.45 -32.44
C ASN A 290 -3.89 -12.66 -32.87
N GLU A 291 -3.81 -11.95 -34.00
CA GLU A 291 -5.00 -11.57 -34.76
C GLU A 291 -4.98 -12.19 -36.17
N GLY A 292 -5.41 -13.45 -36.22
CA GLY A 292 -6.07 -13.99 -37.41
C GLY A 292 -7.57 -13.74 -37.32
N SER A 293 -8.05 -12.78 -38.12
CA SER A 293 -9.42 -12.69 -38.65
C SER A 293 -10.60 -12.78 -37.67
N ARG A 294 -11.10 -11.63 -37.20
CA ARG A 294 -12.56 -11.34 -37.16
C ARG A 294 -12.83 -9.85 -36.91
N LYS A 295 -13.40 -9.19 -37.94
CA LYS A 295 -13.86 -7.79 -37.90
C LYS A 295 -14.88 -7.58 -36.77
N ARG A 296 -14.48 -6.91 -35.69
CA ARG A 296 -15.38 -6.20 -34.77
C ARG A 296 -15.02 -4.72 -34.76
N LYS A 297 -16.06 -3.88 -34.72
CA LYS A 297 -16.04 -2.42 -34.90
C LYS A 297 -14.89 -1.75 -34.14
N ARG A 298 -14.00 -1.09 -34.90
CA ARG A 298 -13.07 -0.07 -34.42
C ARG A 298 -13.88 1.04 -33.72
N SER A 299 -14.03 0.94 -32.40
CA SER A 299 -14.10 2.15 -31.58
C SER A 299 -12.67 2.60 -31.41
N THR A 300 -12.38 3.76 -31.99
CA THR A 300 -11.11 4.48 -31.95
C THR A 300 -10.49 4.38 -30.57
N ILE A 301 -9.46 3.54 -30.44
CA ILE A 301 -8.50 3.63 -29.34
C ILE A 301 -7.84 4.99 -29.58
N LYS A 302 -8.41 6.04 -28.98
CA LYS A 302 -7.68 7.29 -28.79
C LYS A 302 -6.39 6.88 -28.13
N GLU A 303 -5.29 7.31 -28.73
CA GLU A 303 -3.94 7.40 -28.20
C GLU A 303 -3.98 7.49 -26.67
N ALA A 304 -4.01 6.34 -26.01
CA ALA A 304 -3.56 6.23 -24.64
C ALA A 304 -2.07 6.39 -24.81
N SER A 305 -1.61 7.60 -24.50
CA SER A 305 -0.22 7.96 -24.29
C SER A 305 0.56 6.75 -23.78
N VAL A 306 1.78 6.64 -24.29
CA VAL A 306 2.85 5.78 -23.78
C VAL A 306 3.26 6.29 -22.39
N ASP A 307 2.26 6.50 -21.52
CA ASP A 307 2.40 6.85 -20.13
C ASP A 307 2.77 5.56 -19.42
N THR A 308 3.95 5.59 -18.82
CA THR A 308 4.51 4.66 -17.84
C THR A 308 3.48 3.64 -17.38
N ILE A 309 3.66 2.36 -17.72
CA ILE A 309 2.82 1.27 -17.20
C ILE A 309 2.77 1.44 -15.68
N ARG A 310 1.63 1.89 -15.15
CA ARG A 310 1.47 2.21 -13.74
C ARG A 310 1.25 0.92 -12.99
N LEU A 311 2.33 0.39 -12.41
CA LEU A 311 2.32 -0.94 -11.81
C LEU A 311 1.76 -0.96 -10.39
N ALA A 312 1.62 0.19 -9.73
CA ALA A 312 1.38 0.24 -8.28
C ALA A 312 2.46 -0.59 -7.54
N GLU A 313 3.71 -0.34 -7.90
CA GLU A 313 4.91 -1.04 -7.46
C GLU A 313 5.02 -1.11 -5.94
N ASP A 314 4.66 -0.02 -5.25
CA ASP A 314 4.64 0.04 -3.78
C ASP A 314 3.62 -0.93 -3.21
N THR A 315 2.41 -0.96 -3.78
CA THR A 315 1.33 -1.87 -3.37
C THR A 315 1.74 -3.32 -3.61
N ARG A 316 2.38 -3.61 -4.75
CA ARG A 316 2.86 -4.95 -5.08
C ARG A 316 3.97 -5.41 -4.13
N PHE A 317 4.94 -4.55 -3.86
CA PHE A 317 6.02 -4.84 -2.92
C PHE A 317 5.48 -5.11 -1.52
N PHE A 318 4.54 -4.29 -1.06
CA PHE A 318 3.87 -4.47 0.24
C PHE A 318 3.17 -5.83 0.35
N TYR A 319 2.37 -6.21 -0.64
CA TYR A 319 1.70 -7.51 -0.61
C TYR A 319 2.66 -8.69 -0.79
N ALA A 320 3.75 -8.53 -1.55
CA ALA A 320 4.82 -9.53 -1.59
C ALA A 320 5.43 -9.73 -0.19
N HIS A 321 5.69 -8.64 0.55
CA HIS A 321 6.18 -8.69 1.93
C HIS A 321 5.21 -9.45 2.85
N ILE A 322 3.91 -9.12 2.84
CA ILE A 322 2.91 -9.82 3.68
C ILE A 322 2.75 -11.29 3.29
N LEU A 323 2.68 -11.59 1.99
CA LEU A 323 2.49 -12.96 1.49
C LEU A 323 3.61 -13.90 1.96
N ASN A 324 4.84 -13.38 2.05
CA ASN A 324 6.04 -14.10 2.49
C ASN A 324 6.24 -14.06 4.02
N GLY A 325 5.21 -13.65 4.78
CA GLY A 325 5.23 -13.68 6.24
C GLY A 325 6.05 -12.57 6.88
N GLY A 326 6.23 -11.45 6.19
CA GLY A 326 6.91 -10.29 6.74
C GLY A 326 6.11 -9.60 7.84
N GLY A 327 6.82 -9.11 8.86
CA GLY A 327 6.25 -8.37 9.99
C GLY A 327 6.14 -6.88 9.69
N MET A 328 5.25 -6.17 10.38
CA MET A 328 5.13 -4.71 10.28
C MET A 328 5.26 -4.07 11.64
N HIS A 329 6.02 -2.98 11.71
CA HIS A 329 6.18 -2.21 12.92
C HIS A 329 6.11 -0.71 12.61
N LEU A 330 5.31 0.05 13.37
CA LEU A 330 5.30 1.51 13.29
C LEU A 330 6.06 2.09 14.48
N HIS A 331 7.29 2.53 14.20
CA HIS A 331 8.14 3.21 15.18
C HIS A 331 7.55 4.57 15.55
N ARG A 332 7.48 4.84 16.85
CA ARG A 332 6.87 6.04 17.43
C ARG A 332 7.91 6.87 18.14
N THR A 333 7.84 8.17 17.88
CA THR A 333 8.80 9.16 18.37
C THR A 333 8.06 10.40 18.84
N ALA A 334 8.72 11.26 19.61
CA ALA A 334 8.12 12.50 20.08
C ALA A 334 7.74 13.45 18.92
N THR A 335 8.54 13.42 17.86
CA THR A 335 8.32 14.14 16.60
C THR A 335 8.33 13.17 15.43
N PRO A 336 7.56 13.43 14.35
CA PRO A 336 7.63 12.65 13.12
C PRO A 336 9.05 12.56 12.54
N LEU A 337 9.33 11.51 11.75
CA LEU A 337 10.65 11.29 11.16
C LEU A 337 10.72 11.64 9.66
N VAL A 338 9.59 11.96 9.04
CA VAL A 338 9.47 12.31 7.61
C VAL A 338 8.44 13.41 7.43
N THR A 339 8.75 14.40 6.59
CA THR A 339 7.77 15.37 6.08
C THR A 339 7.41 14.99 4.66
N TYR A 340 6.17 14.56 4.46
CA TYR A 340 5.61 14.20 3.16
C TYR A 340 5.10 15.45 2.44
N ARG A 341 5.76 15.88 1.36
CA ARG A 341 5.39 17.13 0.68
C ARG A 341 4.35 16.87 -0.40
N HIS A 342 3.20 17.54 -0.27
CA HIS A 342 2.19 17.49 -1.30
C HIS A 342 2.53 18.45 -2.44
N ARG A 343 2.71 17.91 -3.65
CA ARG A 343 2.83 18.70 -4.88
C ARG A 343 1.54 18.65 -5.69
N VAL A 344 0.94 19.82 -5.87
CA VAL A 344 -0.27 20.00 -6.69
C VAL A 344 0.02 19.55 -8.12
N GLY A 345 -0.83 18.68 -8.67
CA GLY A 345 -0.73 18.20 -10.06
C GLY A 345 0.39 17.19 -10.35
N MET A 346 1.30 16.93 -9.41
CA MET A 346 2.46 16.04 -9.62
C MET A 346 2.32 14.69 -8.91
N SER A 347 1.20 14.45 -8.22
CA SER A 347 0.98 13.20 -7.49
C SER A 347 0.59 12.06 -8.44
N GLN A 348 1.46 11.06 -8.55
CA GLN A 348 1.19 9.82 -9.29
C GLN A 348 -0.07 9.10 -8.78
N SER A 349 -0.35 9.23 -7.47
CA SER A 349 -1.51 8.64 -6.79
C SER A 349 -2.87 9.00 -7.41
N SER A 350 -3.02 10.23 -7.92
CA SER A 350 -4.26 10.75 -8.49
C SER A 350 -4.62 10.10 -9.83
N SER A 351 -3.64 9.46 -10.45
CA SER A 351 -3.68 9.00 -11.83
C SER A 351 -3.71 7.45 -11.93
N THR A 352 -3.49 6.74 -10.82
CA THR A 352 -3.62 5.28 -10.75
C THR A 352 -5.10 4.87 -10.75
N PRO A 353 -5.56 4.00 -11.66
CA PRO A 353 -6.96 3.63 -11.71
C PRO A 353 -7.41 2.92 -10.42
N ARG A 354 -8.46 3.44 -9.75
CA ARG A 354 -9.09 2.79 -8.57
C ARG A 354 -9.39 1.31 -8.80
N ARG A 355 -9.81 0.96 -10.02
CA ARG A 355 -10.11 -0.41 -10.42
C ARG A 355 -8.87 -1.32 -10.45
N LEU A 356 -7.69 -0.78 -10.78
CA LEU A 356 -6.43 -1.52 -10.69
C LEU A 356 -6.11 -1.81 -9.22
N LEU A 357 -6.15 -0.79 -8.36
CA LEU A 357 -5.89 -0.97 -6.93
C LEU A 357 -6.85 -1.98 -6.31
N LEU A 358 -8.15 -1.90 -6.60
CA LEU A 358 -9.12 -2.89 -6.14
C LEU A 358 -8.75 -4.32 -6.58
N LYS A 359 -8.40 -4.52 -7.86
CA LYS A 359 -7.98 -5.83 -8.36
C LYS A 359 -6.74 -6.38 -7.65
N LEU A 360 -5.74 -5.53 -7.39
CA LEU A 360 -4.53 -5.94 -6.66
C LEU A 360 -4.87 -6.33 -5.22
N ARG A 361 -5.73 -5.56 -4.55
CA ARG A 361 -6.17 -5.85 -3.18
C ARG A 361 -7.00 -7.13 -3.12
N THR A 362 -7.92 -7.32 -4.06
CA THR A 362 -8.71 -8.56 -4.18
C THR A 362 -7.81 -9.76 -4.39
N LYS A 363 -6.86 -9.69 -5.33
CA LYS A 363 -5.90 -10.79 -5.56
C LYS A 363 -5.03 -11.05 -4.32
N ALA A 364 -4.53 -10.00 -3.68
CA ALA A 364 -3.73 -10.15 -2.47
C ALA A 364 -4.53 -10.81 -1.35
N TRP A 365 -5.78 -10.41 -1.16
CA TRP A 365 -6.69 -11.07 -0.22
C TRP A 365 -6.93 -12.54 -0.58
N GLU A 366 -7.08 -12.86 -1.87
CA GLU A 366 -7.20 -14.26 -2.30
C GLU A 366 -5.97 -15.08 -1.93
N ASP A 367 -4.78 -14.57 -2.23
CA ASP A 367 -3.51 -15.28 -2.04
C ASP A 367 -3.07 -15.38 -0.57
N ILE A 368 -3.40 -14.37 0.24
CA ILE A 368 -2.98 -14.26 1.65
C ILE A 368 -4.01 -14.89 2.59
N VAL A 369 -5.31 -14.77 2.28
CA VAL A 369 -6.41 -15.19 3.18
C VAL A 369 -7.19 -16.34 2.57
N PHE A 370 -7.94 -16.09 1.48
CA PHE A 370 -8.95 -17.02 0.96
C PHE A 370 -8.39 -18.41 0.62
N ASN A 371 -7.21 -18.45 -0.02
CA ASN A 371 -6.57 -19.70 -0.45
C ASN A 371 -5.85 -20.44 0.69
N ARG A 372 -5.57 -19.77 1.82
CA ARG A 372 -4.77 -20.32 2.92
C ARG A 372 -5.61 -20.73 4.12
N GLU A 373 -6.74 -20.07 4.36
CA GLU A 373 -7.56 -20.27 5.55
C GLU A 373 -8.83 -21.10 5.25
N ASP A 374 -9.02 -22.19 6.00
CA ASP A 374 -10.13 -23.13 5.78
C ASP A 374 -11.51 -22.52 6.03
N ALA A 375 -11.59 -21.45 6.84
CA ALA A 375 -12.84 -20.76 7.18
C ALA A 375 -13.64 -20.31 5.93
N TRP A 376 -12.95 -20.02 4.82
CA TRP A 376 -13.55 -19.44 3.61
C TRP A 376 -14.02 -20.48 2.60
N ARG A 377 -13.67 -21.77 2.77
CA ARG A 377 -13.93 -22.84 1.77
C ARG A 377 -15.41 -23.15 1.58
N ALA A 378 -16.20 -23.03 2.66
CA ALA A 378 -17.64 -23.29 2.65
C ALA A 378 -18.44 -22.18 1.95
N GLY A 379 -17.85 -20.99 1.82
CA GLY A 379 -18.47 -19.81 1.27
C GLY A 379 -18.36 -18.61 2.21
N PHE A 380 -18.66 -17.41 1.72
CA PHE A 380 -18.60 -16.19 2.50
C PHE A 380 -19.63 -15.16 2.02
N ALA A 381 -19.92 -14.17 2.87
CA ALA A 381 -20.80 -13.05 2.54
C ALA A 381 -20.01 -11.79 2.21
N ILE A 382 -20.55 -10.95 1.32
CA ILE A 382 -20.00 -9.61 1.04
C ILE A 382 -20.90 -8.57 1.68
N TRP A 383 -20.37 -7.79 2.62
CA TRP A 383 -21.10 -6.64 3.17
C TRP A 383 -20.94 -5.42 2.27
N GLY A 384 -22.06 -4.95 1.73
CA GLY A 384 -22.17 -3.79 0.86
C GLY A 384 -22.71 -4.16 -0.52
N GLY A 385 -24.04 -4.21 -0.69
CA GLY A 385 -24.69 -4.47 -1.98
C GLY A 385 -24.60 -3.32 -3.00
N GLY A 386 -23.63 -2.42 -2.82
CA GLY A 386 -23.40 -1.20 -3.60
C GLY A 386 -22.41 -1.39 -4.74
N ARG A 387 -21.81 -0.28 -5.20
CA ARG A 387 -20.78 -0.29 -6.24
C ARG A 387 -19.56 -1.09 -5.81
N ASP A 388 -18.99 -0.76 -4.65
CA ASP A 388 -17.71 -1.29 -4.20
C ASP A 388 -17.76 -2.81 -3.96
N GLY A 389 -18.80 -3.32 -3.28
CA GLY A 389 -18.96 -4.77 -3.10
C GLY A 389 -19.21 -5.54 -4.42
N LYS A 390 -19.93 -4.95 -5.38
CA LYS A 390 -20.10 -5.54 -6.71
C LYS A 390 -18.80 -5.51 -7.51
N ASP A 391 -18.01 -4.44 -7.39
CA ASP A 391 -16.71 -4.33 -8.03
C ASP A 391 -15.71 -5.32 -7.44
N PHE A 392 -15.75 -5.56 -6.12
CA PHE A 392 -14.98 -6.61 -5.45
C PHE A 392 -15.35 -8.00 -5.98
N LEU A 393 -16.64 -8.34 -6.04
CA LEU A 393 -17.09 -9.62 -6.62
C LEU A 393 -16.60 -9.81 -8.06
N LYS A 394 -16.64 -8.77 -8.89
CA LYS A 394 -16.14 -8.81 -10.29
C LYS A 394 -14.61 -8.89 -10.39
N ALA A 395 -13.88 -8.58 -9.32
CA ALA A 395 -12.43 -8.68 -9.26
C ALA A 395 -11.94 -10.03 -8.72
N LEU A 396 -12.81 -10.84 -8.12
CA LEU A 396 -12.47 -12.18 -7.64
C LEU A 396 -12.14 -13.13 -8.79
N SER A 397 -11.30 -14.12 -8.52
CA SER A 397 -11.16 -15.29 -9.38
C SER A 397 -12.49 -16.04 -9.52
N PRO A 398 -12.71 -16.79 -10.62
CA PRO A 398 -13.93 -17.58 -10.78
C PRO A 398 -14.20 -18.56 -9.62
N SER A 399 -13.15 -19.17 -9.08
CA SER A 399 -13.26 -20.10 -7.94
C SER A 399 -13.71 -19.39 -6.66
N ALA A 400 -13.18 -18.20 -6.36
CA ALA A 400 -13.60 -17.43 -5.20
C ALA A 400 -14.99 -16.79 -5.39
N ALA A 401 -15.29 -16.26 -6.57
CA ALA A 401 -16.60 -15.70 -6.89
C ALA A 401 -17.73 -16.74 -6.76
N ALA A 402 -17.45 -18.02 -7.09
CA ALA A 402 -18.39 -19.12 -6.89
C ALA A 402 -18.70 -19.38 -5.40
N LYS A 403 -17.81 -18.97 -4.48
CA LYS A 403 -17.98 -19.13 -3.03
C LYS A 403 -18.75 -18.00 -2.35
N VAL A 404 -19.12 -16.94 -3.08
CA VAL A 404 -19.93 -15.85 -2.52
C VAL A 404 -21.37 -16.32 -2.30
N VAL A 405 -21.82 -16.41 -1.06
CA VAL A 405 -23.16 -16.93 -0.75
C VAL A 405 -24.21 -15.84 -0.93
N CYS A 406 -23.96 -14.65 -0.38
CA CYS A 406 -24.89 -13.52 -0.44
C CYS A 406 -24.15 -12.18 -0.35
N PHE A 407 -24.85 -11.12 -0.74
CA PHE A 407 -24.55 -9.78 -0.26
C PHE A 407 -25.38 -9.50 0.98
N VAL A 408 -24.84 -8.67 1.88
CA VAL A 408 -25.62 -8.04 2.94
C VAL A 408 -25.57 -6.52 2.88
N ASP A 409 -26.64 -5.86 3.30
CA ASP A 409 -26.72 -4.40 3.38
C ASP A 409 -27.56 -3.97 4.61
N VAL A 410 -27.54 -2.68 4.92
CA VAL A 410 -28.35 -2.06 5.99
C VAL A 410 -29.55 -1.29 5.42
N ASP A 411 -29.50 -0.93 4.13
CA ASP A 411 -30.58 -0.17 3.49
C ASP A 411 -31.74 -1.10 3.07
N GLU A 412 -32.74 -1.20 3.94
CA GLU A 412 -33.94 -2.03 3.70
C GLU A 412 -34.67 -1.68 2.39
N LYS A 413 -34.71 -0.40 2.00
CA LYS A 413 -35.37 0.02 0.76
C LYS A 413 -34.62 -0.52 -0.44
N LYS A 414 -33.29 -0.41 -0.41
CA LYS A 414 -32.41 -0.95 -1.45
C LYS A 414 -32.54 -2.48 -1.53
N ILE A 415 -32.61 -3.17 -0.39
CA ILE A 415 -32.79 -4.62 -0.31
C ILE A 415 -34.13 -5.02 -0.93
N ALA A 416 -35.23 -4.37 -0.52
CA ALA A 416 -36.58 -4.66 -1.01
C ALA A 416 -36.72 -4.42 -2.52
N GLN A 417 -36.03 -3.42 -3.06
CA GLN A 417 -36.07 -3.09 -4.48
C GLN A 417 -35.22 -4.02 -5.34
N ILE A 418 -33.97 -4.31 -4.92
CA ILE A 418 -33.02 -5.05 -5.75
C ILE A 418 -33.19 -6.56 -5.57
N LYS A 419 -33.34 -7.03 -4.32
CA LYS A 419 -33.49 -8.43 -3.87
C LYS A 419 -32.34 -9.37 -4.24
N TYR A 420 -31.86 -9.33 -5.48
CA TYR A 420 -30.79 -10.16 -6.02
C TYR A 420 -29.84 -9.30 -6.85
N TYR A 421 -28.54 -9.58 -6.75
CA TYR A 421 -27.58 -9.17 -7.75
C TYR A 421 -27.60 -10.18 -8.89
N ASP A 422 -28.02 -9.71 -10.06
CA ASP A 422 -28.03 -10.49 -11.30
C ASP A 422 -26.91 -9.98 -12.22
N ASN A 423 -25.97 -10.87 -12.53
CA ASN A 423 -24.95 -10.63 -13.54
C ASN A 423 -24.74 -11.94 -14.34
N PRO A 424 -25.02 -11.93 -15.66
CA PRO A 424 -24.89 -13.10 -16.52
C PRO A 424 -23.51 -13.78 -16.45
N ASP A 425 -22.45 -13.01 -16.17
CA ASP A 425 -21.08 -13.52 -16.10
C ASP A 425 -20.89 -14.59 -15.00
N PHE A 426 -21.73 -14.58 -13.95
CA PHE A 426 -21.65 -15.55 -12.85
C PHE A 426 -22.61 -16.74 -13.02
N GLY A 427 -23.50 -16.71 -14.02
CA GLY A 427 -24.46 -17.80 -14.27
C GLY A 427 -25.45 -18.09 -13.13
N ARG A 428 -25.52 -17.24 -12.11
CA ARG A 428 -26.43 -17.37 -10.95
C ARG A 428 -26.82 -16.00 -10.40
N ARG A 429 -27.98 -15.95 -9.75
CA ARG A 429 -28.42 -14.78 -8.96
C ARG A 429 -27.88 -14.89 -7.54
N ILE A 430 -27.31 -13.80 -7.03
CA ILE A 430 -26.78 -13.76 -5.66
C ILE A 430 -27.74 -12.93 -4.80
N PRO A 431 -28.31 -13.47 -3.71
CA PRO A 431 -29.27 -12.74 -2.90
C PRO A 431 -28.62 -11.56 -2.18
N ILE A 432 -29.39 -10.47 -2.00
CA ILE A 432 -29.03 -9.33 -1.16
C ILE A 432 -29.94 -9.38 0.08
N LEU A 433 -29.34 -9.61 1.24
CA LEU A 433 -30.03 -9.81 2.51
C LEU A 433 -29.78 -8.62 3.44
N HIS A 434 -30.57 -8.51 4.50
CA HIS A 434 -30.24 -7.58 5.58
C HIS A 434 -29.13 -8.17 6.45
N PHE A 435 -28.17 -7.36 6.89
CA PHE A 435 -26.98 -7.85 7.63
C PHE A 435 -27.32 -8.60 8.91
N THR A 436 -28.49 -8.32 9.51
CA THR A 436 -28.98 -8.99 10.72
C THR A 436 -29.14 -10.50 10.54
N GLN A 437 -29.31 -10.97 9.30
CA GLN A 437 -29.41 -12.41 9.02
C GLN A 437 -28.09 -13.16 9.24
N LEU A 438 -26.96 -12.45 9.41
CA LEU A 438 -25.68 -13.07 9.76
C LEU A 438 -25.51 -13.28 11.28
N ALA A 439 -26.37 -12.68 12.11
CA ALA A 439 -26.24 -12.69 13.56
C ALA A 439 -27.12 -13.76 14.21
N LYS A 440 -26.53 -14.63 15.05
CA LYS A 440 -27.24 -15.73 15.73
C LYS A 440 -28.32 -15.25 16.73
N ASN A 441 -28.06 -14.16 17.44
CA ASN A 441 -28.88 -13.70 18.57
C ASN A 441 -29.02 -12.18 18.54
N LEU A 442 -29.93 -11.66 17.74
CA LEU A 442 -30.33 -10.25 17.86
C LEU A 442 -31.50 -10.17 18.84
N GLY A 443 -31.17 -10.08 20.13
CA GLY A 443 -32.12 -9.47 21.06
C GLY A 443 -32.50 -8.10 20.51
N VAL A 444 -33.80 -7.81 20.39
CA VAL A 444 -34.32 -6.59 19.77
C VAL A 444 -33.60 -5.36 20.33
N SER A 445 -32.69 -4.79 19.55
CA SER A 445 -31.97 -3.57 19.91
C SER A 445 -31.81 -2.71 18.66
N SER A 446 -32.16 -1.43 18.79
CA SER A 446 -32.06 -0.40 17.75
C SER A 446 -30.70 -0.42 17.04
N PHE A 447 -30.72 -0.51 15.71
CA PHE A 447 -29.50 -0.49 14.88
C PHE A 447 -29.11 0.94 14.49
N GLY A 448 -27.80 1.17 14.32
CA GLY A 448 -27.31 2.45 13.82
C GLY A 448 -27.67 2.64 12.35
N LYS A 449 -28.47 3.67 12.05
CA LYS A 449 -28.75 4.09 10.67
C LYS A 449 -27.48 4.71 10.07
N ILE A 450 -27.04 4.21 8.91
CA ILE A 450 -25.94 4.83 8.16
C ILE A 450 -26.50 6.00 7.36
N GLU A 451 -26.40 7.22 7.90
CA GLU A 451 -26.72 8.44 7.15
C GLU A 451 -25.52 8.90 6.33
N LYS A 452 -25.74 9.12 5.02
CA LYS A 452 -24.69 9.58 4.08
C LYS A 452 -24.40 11.08 4.18
N THR A 453 -25.08 11.80 5.08
CA THR A 453 -24.94 13.24 5.31
C THR A 453 -24.15 13.48 6.57
N CYS A 454 -22.83 13.61 6.44
CA CYS A 454 -21.98 14.21 7.46
C CYS A 454 -22.28 15.72 7.51
N ASN A 455 -23.31 16.12 8.27
CA ASN A 455 -23.50 17.50 8.75
C ASN A 455 -24.69 17.54 9.71
N LYS A 456 -24.43 17.21 10.98
CA LYS A 456 -25.05 17.72 12.22
C LYS A 456 -24.90 16.67 13.32
N ASP A 457 -24.32 17.10 14.44
CA ASP A 457 -24.28 16.38 15.71
C ASP A 457 -25.68 16.28 16.32
N THR A 458 -26.57 15.51 15.68
CA THR A 458 -27.88 15.20 16.24
C THR A 458 -28.12 13.71 16.15
N PHE A 459 -27.82 13.05 17.26
CA PHE A 459 -28.11 11.66 17.55
C PHE A 459 -29.62 11.54 17.82
N ASN A 460 -30.39 10.92 16.93
CA ASN A 460 -31.78 10.56 17.23
C ASN A 460 -31.89 9.05 17.40
N LEU A 461 -32.02 8.64 18.67
CA LEU A 461 -32.52 7.32 19.05
C LEU A 461 -34.04 7.30 18.77
N THR A 462 -34.47 6.62 17.70
CA THR A 462 -35.91 6.34 17.53
C THR A 462 -36.27 5.01 18.17
N ARG A 463 -37.11 5.08 19.22
CA ARG A 463 -37.92 3.94 19.69
C ARG A 463 -38.99 3.61 18.65
N PRO A 464 -39.37 2.33 18.44
CA PRO A 464 -40.56 2.02 17.66
C PRO A 464 -41.79 2.52 18.41
N ALA A 465 -42.68 3.23 17.72
CA ALA A 465 -44.01 3.50 18.22
C ALA A 465 -44.81 2.19 18.24
N VAL A 466 -45.39 1.85 19.39
CA VAL A 466 -46.35 0.77 19.55
C VAL A 466 -47.63 1.18 18.81
N GLY A 467 -48.00 0.42 17.80
CA GLY A 467 -49.28 0.51 17.11
C GLY A 467 -49.76 -0.89 16.79
N GLU A 468 -50.74 -1.35 17.57
CA GLU A 468 -51.52 -2.56 17.28
C GLU A 468 -52.30 -2.36 15.98
N ASN A 469 -52.19 -3.31 15.05
CA ASN A 469 -53.36 -3.95 14.45
C ASN A 469 -52.94 -5.18 13.62
N GLU A 470 -53.61 -6.28 13.91
CA GLU A 470 -53.49 -7.57 13.25
C GLU A 470 -54.05 -7.54 11.81
N THR A 471 -53.37 -8.21 10.89
CA THR A 471 -53.96 -9.15 9.91
C THR A 471 -52.86 -9.87 9.12
N ARG A 472 -52.80 -11.20 9.25
CA ARG A 472 -52.01 -12.16 8.43
C ARG A 472 -52.92 -12.74 7.32
N PRO A 473 -52.42 -13.50 6.33
CA PRO A 473 -51.03 -13.67 5.86
C PRO A 473 -50.89 -13.52 4.33
N SER A 474 -49.74 -13.06 3.85
CA SER A 474 -49.26 -13.47 2.52
C SER A 474 -47.81 -13.90 2.62
N GLU A 475 -47.65 -15.22 2.62
CA GLU A 475 -46.36 -15.90 2.61
C GLU A 475 -45.57 -15.49 1.36
N THR A 476 -44.53 -14.70 1.57
CA THR A 476 -43.39 -14.68 0.67
C THR A 476 -42.23 -15.32 1.43
N ARG A 477 -41.82 -16.51 0.98
CA ARG A 477 -40.76 -17.31 1.60
C ARG A 477 -39.51 -16.44 1.82
N PRO A 478 -39.02 -16.30 3.06
CA PRO A 478 -37.68 -15.79 3.30
C PRO A 478 -36.68 -16.74 2.64
N SER A 479 -35.60 -16.18 2.08
CA SER A 479 -34.41 -16.82 1.51
C SER A 479 -34.26 -18.34 1.73
N GLU A 480 -34.13 -19.11 0.64
CA GLU A 480 -33.84 -20.56 0.59
C GLU A 480 -32.49 -20.98 1.21
N ILE A 481 -31.84 -20.12 2.00
CA ILE A 481 -30.57 -20.39 2.66
C ILE A 481 -30.83 -20.62 4.15
N GLU A 482 -30.47 -21.81 4.63
CA GLU A 482 -30.58 -22.19 6.04
C GLU A 482 -29.87 -21.15 6.95
N PRO A 483 -30.56 -20.61 7.98
CA PRO A 483 -29.98 -19.60 8.88
C PRO A 483 -28.65 -20.01 9.52
N GLU A 484 -28.49 -21.30 9.85
CA GLU A 484 -27.26 -21.87 10.41
C GLU A 484 -26.06 -21.66 9.50
N VAL A 485 -26.28 -21.72 8.17
CA VAL A 485 -25.24 -21.46 7.18
C VAL A 485 -24.82 -19.99 7.27
N LEU A 486 -25.79 -19.06 7.22
CA LEU A 486 -25.53 -17.61 7.27
C LEU A 486 -24.80 -17.19 8.56
N HIS A 487 -25.20 -17.79 9.69
CA HIS A 487 -24.61 -17.54 11.00
C HIS A 487 -23.15 -17.95 11.13
N GLY A 488 -22.65 -18.84 10.26
CA GLY A 488 -21.26 -19.29 10.22
C GLY A 488 -20.40 -18.62 9.15
N LEU A 489 -21.00 -17.91 8.18
CA LEU A 489 -20.25 -17.36 7.05
C LEU A 489 -19.23 -16.32 7.48
N PRO A 490 -17.96 -16.44 7.06
CA PRO A 490 -17.03 -15.32 7.05
C PRO A 490 -17.56 -14.14 6.22
N VAL A 491 -17.04 -12.94 6.48
CA VAL A 491 -17.53 -11.71 5.87
C VAL A 491 -16.40 -10.85 5.33
N VAL A 492 -16.56 -10.40 4.09
CA VAL A 492 -15.74 -9.31 3.52
C VAL A 492 -16.54 -8.02 3.52
N VAL A 493 -16.07 -7.00 4.21
CA VAL A 493 -16.72 -5.69 4.30
C VAL A 493 -16.17 -4.76 3.23
N CYS A 494 -17.03 -4.42 2.27
CA CYS A 494 -16.72 -3.52 1.15
C CYS A 494 -17.31 -2.12 1.36
N VAL A 495 -17.36 -1.66 2.60
CA VAL A 495 -17.88 -0.34 3.00
C VAL A 495 -16.79 0.40 3.77
N ALA A 496 -16.55 1.67 3.43
CA ALA A 496 -15.52 2.47 4.07
C ALA A 496 -15.80 2.68 5.56
N MET A 497 -14.84 2.30 6.42
CA MET A 497 -14.88 2.56 7.86
C MET A 497 -14.60 4.03 8.19
N TYR A 498 -14.90 4.40 9.44
CA TYR A 498 -14.66 5.72 10.05
C TYR A 498 -15.42 6.88 9.40
N ARG A 499 -16.39 6.58 8.52
CA ARG A 499 -17.24 7.59 7.86
C ARG A 499 -18.62 7.74 8.48
N THR A 500 -18.98 6.85 9.40
CA THR A 500 -20.34 6.73 9.94
C THR A 500 -20.42 6.94 11.44
N ASN A 501 -19.39 7.60 12.02
CA ASN A 501 -19.27 7.85 13.45
C ASN A 501 -19.46 6.56 14.30
N GLY A 502 -18.84 5.46 13.87
CA GLY A 502 -18.89 4.16 14.52
C GLY A 502 -20.13 3.31 14.21
N ALA A 503 -21.08 3.78 13.41
CA ALA A 503 -22.33 3.03 13.15
C ALA A 503 -22.07 1.73 12.37
N LEU A 504 -21.26 1.79 11.31
CA LEU A 504 -20.83 0.62 10.55
C LEU A 504 -20.10 -0.37 11.47
N GLU A 505 -19.15 0.13 12.25
CA GLU A 505 -18.30 -0.66 13.13
C GLU A 505 -19.12 -1.40 14.18
N ARG A 506 -20.13 -0.74 14.79
CA ARG A 506 -21.07 -1.38 15.71
C ARG A 506 -21.92 -2.46 15.02
N ASN A 507 -22.42 -2.18 13.82
CA ASN A 507 -23.20 -3.17 13.06
C ASN A 507 -22.34 -4.38 12.68
N VAL A 508 -21.10 -4.17 12.24
CA VAL A 508 -20.15 -5.27 11.93
C VAL A 508 -19.77 -6.05 13.19
N ALA A 509 -19.59 -5.39 14.34
CA ALA A 509 -19.35 -6.09 15.61
C ALA A 509 -20.54 -6.99 16.00
N SER A 510 -21.78 -6.57 15.70
CA SER A 510 -22.99 -7.30 16.08
C SER A 510 -23.17 -8.67 15.38
N ILE A 511 -22.49 -8.92 14.26
CA ILE A 511 -22.54 -10.22 13.57
C ILE A 511 -21.57 -11.26 14.17
N GLY A 512 -20.77 -10.87 15.18
CA GLY A 512 -19.94 -11.80 15.96
C GLY A 512 -18.81 -12.46 15.16
N ARG A 513 -18.21 -11.73 14.22
CA ARG A 513 -17.02 -12.15 13.47
C ARG A 513 -15.76 -11.51 14.05
N VAL A 514 -14.63 -12.18 13.87
CA VAL A 514 -13.31 -11.79 14.37
C VAL A 514 -12.48 -11.25 13.21
N GLU A 515 -12.10 -9.98 13.30
CA GLU A 515 -11.23 -9.34 12.32
C GLU A 515 -9.91 -10.11 12.17
N GLY A 516 -9.44 -10.26 10.93
CA GLY A 516 -8.21 -10.98 10.66
C GLY A 516 -8.33 -12.50 10.61
N GLN A 517 -9.51 -13.06 10.90
CA GLN A 517 -9.80 -14.49 10.81
C GLN A 517 -10.97 -14.76 9.85
N ASN A 518 -12.19 -14.42 10.27
CA ASN A 518 -13.40 -14.61 9.48
C ASN A 518 -14.11 -13.29 9.14
N LEU A 519 -13.38 -12.17 9.28
CA LEU A 519 -13.81 -10.83 8.92
C LEU A 519 -12.64 -10.04 8.36
N TRP A 520 -12.79 -9.50 7.14
CA TRP A 520 -11.80 -8.63 6.50
C TRP A 520 -12.48 -7.43 5.84
N HIS A 521 -11.78 -6.29 5.80
CA HIS A 521 -12.26 -5.08 5.14
C HIS A 521 -11.51 -4.83 3.84
N ILE A 522 -12.24 -4.64 2.75
CA ILE A 522 -11.71 -4.37 1.41
C ILE A 522 -12.52 -3.22 0.81
N CYS A 523 -12.10 -1.99 1.03
CA CYS A 523 -12.78 -0.78 0.54
C CYS A 523 -11.88 -0.01 -0.39
#